data_AF-A0A353GIU0-F1
#
_entry.id   AF-A0A353GIU0-F1
#
_cell.length_a   1.000
_cell.length_b   1.000
_cell.length_c   1.000
_cell.angle_alpha   90.00
_cell.angle_beta   90.00
_cell.angle_gamma   90.00
#
_symmetry.space_group_name_H-M   'P 1'
#
loop_
_entity.id
_entity.type
_entity.pdbx_description
1 polymer ?
#
loop_
_entity_poly.entity_id
_entity_poly.type
_entity_poly.pdbx_seq_one_letter_code
_entity_poly.pdbx_strand_id
1 'polypeptide(L)'
;MERLEELQKAIPNFLEEYFPTEQSYAESLWASWESRIKEGEQTERKRNKPLRDTGKVNNKTTSIADRLSEMMLSEENSCEIFKSKLLTNTMYAALVVAMWTSMEFILKRIVCALGKNIFIHSTWSKADKFDLIEEFFQTKLYINISKIKEYHTINTIRFLNNAFKHNDGILATREKNVLKTLDSWNRDILNRERSQYVVNYSKLPIQKLAVGCNSFCLDLLNTISEKLKEFIAEDSKNEKT
;
A
#
# COMPACT_ATOMS: atom_id res chain seq x y z
N MET A 1 6.90 -33.25 10.91
CA MET A 1 8.08 -32.48 10.45
C MET A 1 8.02 -32.19 8.96
N GLU A 2 7.78 -33.18 8.10
CA GLU A 2 7.76 -33.03 6.63
C GLU A 2 6.86 -31.87 6.11
N ARG A 3 5.63 -31.74 6.62
CA ARG A 3 4.70 -30.65 6.24
C ARG A 3 5.15 -29.24 6.66
N LEU A 4 5.99 -29.13 7.69
CA LEU A 4 6.51 -27.85 8.18
C LEU A 4 7.66 -27.37 7.28
N GLU A 5 8.54 -28.29 6.89
CA GLU A 5 9.66 -28.03 5.97
C GLU A 5 9.17 -27.71 4.56
N GLU A 6 8.11 -28.38 4.09
CA GLU A 6 7.43 -28.04 2.84
C GLU A 6 6.85 -26.62 2.86
N LEU A 7 6.22 -26.23 3.98
CA LEU A 7 5.70 -24.86 4.16
C LEU A 7 6.85 -23.85 4.08
N GLN A 8 7.93 -24.06 4.85
CA GLN A 8 9.09 -23.17 4.90
C GLN A 8 9.79 -23.03 3.54
N LYS A 9 9.82 -24.08 2.71
CA LYS A 9 10.39 -24.03 1.36
C LYS A 9 9.49 -23.35 0.34
N ALA A 10 8.17 -23.52 0.45
CA ALA A 10 7.21 -22.92 -0.49
C ALA A 10 7.01 -21.41 -0.27
N ILE A 11 7.23 -20.95 0.96
CA ILE A 11 6.88 -19.60 1.40
C ILE A 11 7.71 -18.47 0.76
N PRO A 12 9.06 -18.53 0.69
CA PRO A 12 9.86 -17.44 0.12
C PRO A 12 9.59 -17.22 -1.38
N ASN A 13 9.53 -18.30 -2.15
CA ASN A 13 9.20 -18.25 -3.58
C ASN A 13 7.80 -17.69 -3.83
N PHE A 14 6.86 -17.96 -2.92
CA PHE A 14 5.51 -17.41 -2.98
C PHE A 14 5.49 -15.90 -2.69
N LEU A 15 6.34 -15.38 -1.82
CA LEU A 15 6.36 -13.94 -1.51
C LEU A 15 6.94 -13.08 -2.64
N GLU A 16 7.98 -13.56 -3.31
CA GLU A 16 8.64 -12.81 -4.39
C GLU A 16 7.72 -12.57 -5.59
N GLU A 17 6.71 -13.42 -5.79
CA GLU A 17 5.67 -13.23 -6.81
C GLU A 17 4.83 -11.96 -6.56
N TYR A 18 4.64 -11.57 -5.29
CA TYR A 18 3.76 -10.46 -4.93
C TYR A 18 4.52 -9.22 -4.47
N PHE A 19 5.59 -9.39 -3.70
CA PHE A 19 6.35 -8.29 -3.12
C PHE A 19 7.86 -8.50 -3.31
N PRO A 20 8.54 -7.57 -3.99
CA PRO A 20 9.96 -7.69 -4.28
C PRO A 20 10.81 -7.40 -3.04
N THR A 21 12.06 -7.84 -3.09
CA THR A 21 13.11 -7.36 -2.20
C THR A 21 13.64 -6.01 -2.70
N GLU A 22 14.53 -5.38 -1.94
CA GLU A 22 15.15 -4.13 -2.38
C GLU A 22 15.97 -4.33 -3.66
N GLN A 23 16.65 -5.47 -3.78
CA GLN A 23 17.46 -5.83 -4.96
C GLN A 23 16.59 -6.14 -6.18
N SER A 24 15.45 -6.81 -6.01
CA SER A 24 14.58 -7.21 -7.12
C SER A 24 13.49 -6.18 -7.48
N TYR A 25 13.40 -5.04 -6.78
CA TYR A 25 12.35 -4.05 -7.02
C TYR A 25 12.33 -3.55 -8.47
N ALA A 26 13.50 -3.27 -9.06
CA ALA A 26 13.60 -2.69 -10.40
C ALA A 26 12.95 -3.58 -11.49
N GLU A 27 12.94 -4.90 -11.28
CA GLU A 27 12.38 -5.89 -12.20
C GLU A 27 10.92 -6.26 -11.85
N SER A 28 10.39 -5.71 -10.75
CA SER A 28 9.07 -6.06 -10.23
C SER A 28 7.93 -5.40 -11.01
N LEU A 29 6.73 -5.98 -10.86
CA LEU A 29 5.49 -5.38 -11.37
C LEU A 29 5.26 -3.97 -10.80
N TRP A 30 5.67 -3.70 -9.56
CA TRP A 30 5.50 -2.40 -8.93
C TRP A 30 6.35 -1.31 -9.60
N ALA A 31 7.62 -1.60 -9.89
CA ALA A 31 8.49 -0.67 -10.61
C ALA A 31 8.00 -0.43 -12.04
N SER A 32 7.54 -1.49 -12.72
CA SER A 32 6.95 -1.40 -14.06
C SER A 32 5.73 -0.47 -14.10
N TRP A 33 4.80 -0.63 -13.16
CA TRP A 33 3.64 0.25 -13.06
C TRP A 33 4.02 1.68 -12.67
N GLU A 34 4.94 1.86 -11.74
CA GLU A 34 5.40 3.20 -11.34
C GLU A 34 6.06 3.93 -12.54
N SER A 35 6.87 3.24 -13.33
CA SER A 35 7.46 3.79 -14.57
C SER A 35 6.39 4.22 -15.56
N ARG A 36 5.39 3.36 -15.81
CA ARG A 36 4.28 3.68 -16.73
C ARG A 36 3.48 4.90 -16.29
N ILE A 37 3.21 5.04 -14.99
CA ILE A 37 2.52 6.23 -14.45
C ILE A 37 3.39 7.47 -14.65
N LYS A 38 4.70 7.39 -14.36
CA LYS A 38 5.64 8.51 -14.55
C LYS A 38 5.75 8.91 -16.02
N GLU A 39 5.83 7.96 -16.95
CA GLU A 39 5.85 8.19 -18.39
C GLU A 39 4.56 8.87 -18.89
N GLY A 40 3.40 8.39 -18.42
CA GLY A 40 2.11 9.00 -18.70
C GLY A 40 2.03 10.44 -18.19
N GLU A 41 2.44 10.67 -16.94
CA GLU A 41 2.49 12.01 -16.35
C GLU A 41 3.42 12.94 -17.13
N GLN A 42 4.61 12.47 -17.54
CA GLN A 42 5.54 13.27 -18.34
C GLN A 42 4.96 13.61 -19.71
N THR A 43 4.27 12.68 -20.35
CA THR A 43 3.61 12.88 -21.64
C THR A 43 2.52 13.93 -21.53
N GLU A 44 1.66 13.82 -20.52
CA GLU A 44 0.62 14.81 -20.23
C GLU A 44 1.20 16.17 -19.86
N ARG A 45 2.29 16.22 -19.08
CA ARG A 45 2.98 17.48 -18.77
C ARG A 45 3.55 18.15 -20.03
N LYS A 46 4.10 17.39 -20.97
CA LYS A 46 4.59 17.91 -22.26
C LYS A 46 3.42 18.44 -23.11
N ARG A 47 2.31 17.71 -23.18
CA ARG A 47 1.09 18.12 -23.89
C ARG A 47 0.47 19.39 -23.30
N ASN A 48 0.49 19.52 -21.98
CA ASN A 48 -0.09 20.66 -21.26
C ASN A 48 0.88 21.84 -21.11
N LYS A 49 2.15 21.70 -21.53
CA LYS A 49 3.15 22.78 -21.46
C LYS A 49 2.73 24.04 -22.24
N PRO A 50 2.24 23.95 -23.50
CA PRO A 50 1.75 25.12 -24.23
C PRO A 50 0.60 25.81 -23.49
N LEU A 51 -0.32 25.04 -22.89
CA LEU A 51 -1.47 25.55 -22.15
C LEU A 51 -1.07 26.35 -20.90
N ARG A 52 0.03 25.95 -20.25
CA ARG A 52 0.62 26.68 -19.11
C ARG A 52 1.35 27.95 -19.54
N ASP A 53 1.98 27.92 -20.71
CA ASP A 53 2.75 29.04 -21.25
C ASP A 53 1.83 30.10 -21.89
N THR A 54 0.69 29.72 -22.47
CA THR A 54 -0.36 30.65 -22.97
C THR A 54 -1.09 31.41 -21.87
N GLY A 55 -1.07 30.93 -20.62
CA GLY A 55 -1.57 31.68 -19.46
C GLY A 55 -0.62 32.78 -18.96
N LYS A 56 0.58 32.91 -19.55
CA LYS A 56 1.56 33.95 -19.26
C LYS A 56 1.70 34.92 -20.45
N VAL A 57 0.66 35.69 -20.76
CA VAL A 57 0.75 36.71 -21.83
C VAL A 57 0.75 38.12 -21.25
N ASN A 58 1.72 38.90 -21.72
CA ASN A 58 1.99 40.29 -21.37
C ASN A 58 0.79 41.20 -21.66
N ASN A 59 0.50 42.09 -20.71
CA ASN A 59 -0.51 43.16 -20.79
C ASN A 59 -0.26 44.15 -21.95
N LYS A 60 -0.56 43.77 -23.20
CA LYS A 60 -0.61 44.71 -24.33
C LYS A 60 -1.99 44.68 -24.98
N THR A 61 -2.80 45.68 -24.59
CA THR A 61 -3.97 46.21 -25.31
C THR A 61 -4.73 45.21 -26.19
N THR A 62 -5.37 44.22 -25.56
CA THR A 62 -6.33 43.30 -26.19
C THR A 62 -7.76 43.81 -26.01
N SER A 63 -8.62 43.59 -27.01
CA SER A 63 -10.04 43.99 -26.96
C SER A 63 -10.80 43.20 -25.90
N ILE A 64 -12.01 43.64 -25.52
CA ILE A 64 -12.86 42.93 -24.53
C ILE A 64 -13.19 41.51 -25.01
N ALA A 65 -13.36 41.29 -26.32
CA ALA A 65 -13.65 39.98 -26.90
C ALA A 65 -12.45 39.02 -26.78
N ASP A 66 -11.24 39.55 -26.97
CA ASP A 66 -9.99 38.77 -26.82
C ASP A 66 -9.81 38.36 -25.36
N ARG A 67 -10.07 39.26 -24.41
CA ARG A 67 -9.98 38.97 -22.96
C ARG A 67 -11.00 37.92 -22.50
N LEU A 68 -12.22 37.95 -23.02
CA LEU A 68 -13.25 36.95 -22.71
C LEU A 68 -12.88 35.57 -23.28
N SER A 69 -12.38 35.52 -24.51
CA SER A 69 -11.92 34.28 -25.15
C SER A 69 -10.70 33.70 -24.41
N GLU A 70 -9.77 34.54 -23.98
CA GLU A 70 -8.62 34.16 -23.15
C GLU A 70 -9.06 33.61 -21.78
N MET A 71 -10.05 34.22 -21.13
CA MET A 71 -10.59 33.73 -19.86
C MET A 71 -11.20 32.33 -20.00
N MET A 72 -12.05 32.10 -21.01
CA MET A 72 -12.66 30.78 -21.23
C MET A 72 -11.61 29.71 -21.57
N LEU A 73 -10.62 30.04 -22.41
CA LEU A 73 -9.50 29.15 -22.71
C LEU A 73 -8.64 28.86 -21.46
N SER A 74 -8.43 29.86 -20.59
CA SER A 74 -7.67 29.68 -19.35
C SER A 74 -8.40 28.76 -18.35
N GLU A 75 -9.72 28.84 -18.27
CA GLU A 75 -10.55 27.96 -17.45
C GLU A 75 -10.53 26.53 -17.98
N GLU A 76 -10.72 26.33 -19.29
CA GLU A 76 -10.63 25.00 -19.93
C GLU A 76 -9.24 24.38 -19.73
N ASN A 77 -8.17 25.15 -19.94
CA ASN A 77 -6.79 24.71 -19.73
C ASN A 77 -6.50 24.36 -18.27
N SER A 78 -7.03 25.14 -17.32
CA SER A 78 -6.90 24.83 -15.89
C SER A 78 -7.61 23.54 -15.52
N CYS A 79 -8.77 23.28 -16.14
CA CYS A 79 -9.55 22.06 -15.96
C CYS A 79 -8.80 20.82 -16.46
N GLU A 80 -8.21 20.88 -17.65
CA GLU A 80 -7.42 19.76 -18.21
C GLU A 80 -6.15 19.46 -17.39
N ILE A 81 -5.44 20.50 -16.92
CA ILE A 81 -4.29 20.33 -16.02
C ILE A 81 -4.71 19.69 -14.69
N PHE A 82 -5.87 20.09 -14.14
CA PHE A 82 -6.41 19.52 -12.92
C PHE A 82 -6.78 18.04 -13.09
N LYS A 83 -7.51 17.70 -14.16
CA LYS A 83 -7.87 16.31 -14.49
C LYS A 83 -6.65 15.41 -14.63
N SER A 84 -5.60 15.87 -15.30
CA SER A 84 -4.35 15.13 -15.47
C SER A 84 -3.66 14.81 -14.13
N LYS A 85 -3.60 15.78 -13.21
CA LYS A 85 -3.06 15.57 -11.86
C LYS A 85 -3.92 14.60 -11.05
N LEU A 86 -5.25 14.73 -11.13
CA LEU A 86 -6.20 13.85 -10.46
C LEU A 86 -6.04 12.40 -10.96
N LEU A 87 -5.94 12.20 -12.28
CA LEU A 87 -5.71 10.87 -12.86
C LEU A 87 -4.41 10.25 -12.35
N THR A 88 -3.31 11.00 -12.36
CA THR A 88 -2.03 10.52 -11.84
C THR A 88 -2.16 10.09 -10.38
N ASN A 89 -2.80 10.91 -9.54
CA ASN A 89 -3.03 10.59 -8.14
C ASN A 89 -3.87 9.31 -7.97
N THR A 90 -4.94 9.16 -8.77
CA THR A 90 -5.80 7.96 -8.78
C THR A 90 -5.03 6.70 -9.18
N MET A 91 -4.12 6.79 -10.16
CA MET A 91 -3.30 5.65 -10.56
C MET A 91 -2.35 5.19 -9.42
N TYR A 92 -1.74 6.13 -8.69
CA TYR A 92 -0.95 5.79 -7.51
C TYR A 92 -1.82 5.24 -6.37
N ALA A 93 -3.04 5.76 -6.18
CA ALA A 93 -3.98 5.20 -5.21
C ALA A 93 -4.37 3.75 -5.56
N ALA A 94 -4.55 3.45 -6.85
CA ALA A 94 -4.82 2.09 -7.31
C ALA A 94 -3.65 1.13 -7.00
N LEU A 95 -2.39 1.59 -7.05
CA LEU A 95 -1.25 0.79 -6.59
C LEU A 95 -1.34 0.46 -5.11
N VAL A 96 -1.71 1.42 -4.26
CA VAL A 96 -1.90 1.17 -2.82
C VAL A 96 -3.03 0.17 -2.57
N VAL A 97 -4.15 0.29 -3.31
CA VAL A 97 -5.26 -0.66 -3.23
C VAL A 97 -4.80 -2.07 -3.63
N ALA A 98 -4.05 -2.20 -4.73
CA ALA A 98 -3.52 -3.46 -5.19
C ALA A 98 -2.56 -4.07 -4.14
N MET A 99 -1.66 -3.27 -3.56
CA MET A 99 -0.76 -3.71 -2.48
C MET A 99 -1.55 -4.25 -1.29
N TRP A 100 -2.57 -3.52 -0.83
CA TRP A 100 -3.40 -3.98 0.28
C TRP A 100 -4.09 -5.31 -0.04
N THR A 101 -4.66 -5.44 -1.24
CA THR A 101 -5.33 -6.67 -1.68
C THR A 101 -4.35 -7.85 -1.73
N SER A 102 -3.13 -7.66 -2.24
CA SER A 102 -2.09 -8.70 -2.25
C SER A 102 -1.67 -9.09 -0.83
N MET A 103 -1.46 -8.11 0.06
CA MET A 103 -1.11 -8.37 1.46
C MET A 103 -2.20 -9.14 2.20
N GLU A 104 -3.46 -8.73 2.04
CA GLU A 104 -4.61 -9.40 2.62
C GLU A 104 -4.73 -10.85 2.12
N PHE A 105 -4.53 -11.07 0.82
CA PHE A 105 -4.52 -12.40 0.23
C PHE A 105 -3.42 -13.30 0.81
N ILE A 106 -2.19 -12.80 0.92
CA ILE A 106 -1.07 -13.55 1.49
C ILE A 106 -1.36 -13.94 2.93
N LEU A 107 -1.81 -13.00 3.76
CA LEU A 107 -2.11 -13.26 5.16
C LEU A 107 -3.24 -14.29 5.33
N LYS A 108 -4.31 -14.19 4.54
CA LYS A 108 -5.38 -15.19 4.51
C LYS A 108 -4.85 -16.57 4.12
N ARG A 109 -3.94 -16.64 3.14
CA ARG A 109 -3.30 -17.91 2.75
C ARG A 109 -2.44 -18.51 3.86
N ILE A 110 -1.67 -17.70 4.57
CA ILE A 110 -0.87 -18.15 5.72
C ILE A 110 -1.80 -18.72 6.81
N VAL A 111 -2.82 -17.96 7.21
CA VAL A 111 -3.81 -18.44 8.20
C VAL A 111 -4.49 -19.73 7.76
N CYS A 112 -4.95 -19.80 6.51
CA CYS A 112 -5.57 -21.01 5.95
C CYS A 112 -4.61 -22.22 5.98
N ALA A 113 -3.36 -22.01 5.61
CA ALA A 113 -2.36 -23.07 5.58
C ALA A 113 -2.07 -23.60 7.00
N LEU A 114 -1.93 -22.71 7.98
CA LEU A 114 -1.72 -23.08 9.38
C LEU A 114 -2.95 -23.74 9.99
N GLY A 115 -4.15 -23.19 9.75
CA GLY A 115 -5.41 -23.73 10.25
C GLY A 115 -5.70 -25.14 9.73
N LYS A 116 -5.43 -25.41 8.43
CA LYS A 116 -5.62 -26.73 7.83
C LYS A 116 -4.58 -27.75 8.28
N ASN A 117 -3.31 -27.35 8.39
CA ASN A 117 -2.21 -28.29 8.61
C ASN A 117 -1.84 -28.50 10.08
N ILE A 118 -2.19 -27.57 10.98
CA ILE A 118 -1.71 -27.58 12.37
C ILE A 118 -2.88 -27.61 13.36
N PHE A 119 -3.86 -26.72 13.21
CA PHE A 119 -4.90 -26.52 14.24
C PHE A 119 -6.23 -27.26 14.00
N ILE A 120 -6.35 -28.03 12.90
CA ILE A 120 -7.52 -28.86 12.51
C ILE A 120 -8.88 -28.20 12.86
N HIS A 121 -9.05 -26.92 12.55
CA HIS A 121 -10.30 -26.20 12.79
C HIS A 121 -10.87 -25.63 11.49
N SER A 122 -12.05 -26.12 11.10
CA SER A 122 -12.75 -25.79 9.85
C SER A 122 -13.26 -24.34 9.78
N THR A 123 -13.35 -23.64 10.91
CA THR A 123 -13.93 -22.30 11.00
C THR A 123 -13.04 -21.17 10.47
N TRP A 124 -11.72 -21.37 10.40
CA TRP A 124 -10.78 -20.33 9.95
C TRP A 124 -10.63 -20.25 8.42
N SER A 125 -11.29 -21.15 7.69
CA SER A 125 -11.46 -21.05 6.24
C SER A 125 -12.23 -19.80 5.80
N LYS A 126 -12.82 -19.05 6.75
CA LYS A 126 -13.61 -17.82 6.54
C LYS A 126 -13.00 -16.57 7.19
N ALA A 127 -11.68 -16.50 7.36
CA ALA A 127 -11.01 -15.29 7.82
C ALA A 127 -11.14 -14.18 6.76
N ASP A 128 -12.31 -13.59 6.63
CA ASP A 128 -12.64 -12.64 5.56
C ASP A 128 -12.21 -11.21 5.90
N LYS A 129 -11.96 -10.92 7.18
CA LYS A 129 -11.56 -9.61 7.70
C LYS A 129 -10.18 -9.67 8.33
N PHE A 130 -9.44 -8.56 8.23
CA PHE A 130 -8.09 -8.45 8.82
C PHE A 130 -8.07 -8.62 10.35
N ASP A 131 -9.09 -8.15 11.07
CA ASP A 131 -9.17 -8.32 12.52
C ASP A 131 -9.20 -9.81 12.94
N LEU A 132 -9.79 -10.67 12.10
CA LEU A 132 -9.79 -12.13 12.31
C LEU A 132 -8.41 -12.75 12.06
N ILE A 133 -7.61 -12.13 11.18
CA ILE A 133 -6.22 -12.53 10.94
C ILE A 133 -5.38 -12.19 12.19
N GLU A 134 -5.50 -10.97 12.70
CA GLU A 134 -4.82 -10.55 13.94
C GLU A 134 -5.21 -11.46 15.12
N GLU A 135 -6.50 -11.74 15.29
CA GLU A 135 -7.01 -12.65 16.32
C GLU A 135 -6.42 -14.06 16.20
N PHE A 136 -6.32 -14.61 14.99
CA PHE A 136 -5.74 -15.93 14.77
C PHE A 136 -4.30 -16.01 15.29
N PHE A 137 -3.45 -15.06 14.88
CA PHE A 137 -2.04 -15.05 15.28
C PHE A 137 -1.88 -14.86 16.79
N GLN A 138 -2.68 -13.98 17.39
CA GLN A 138 -2.61 -13.70 18.82
C GLN A 138 -3.12 -14.87 19.68
N THR A 139 -4.17 -15.56 19.26
CA THR A 139 -4.84 -16.59 20.08
C THR A 139 -4.31 -17.99 19.85
N LYS A 140 -3.85 -18.32 18.63
CA LYS A 140 -3.40 -19.67 18.28
C LYS A 140 -1.89 -19.83 18.28
N LEU A 141 -1.17 -18.77 17.94
CA LEU A 141 0.30 -18.78 17.87
C LEU A 141 0.95 -17.88 18.93
N TYR A 142 0.14 -17.14 19.72
CA TYR A 142 0.65 -16.16 20.68
C TYR A 142 1.59 -15.12 20.06
N ILE A 143 1.37 -14.82 18.78
CA ILE A 143 2.13 -13.83 18.01
C ILE A 143 1.36 -12.51 18.03
N ASN A 144 1.98 -11.47 18.58
CA ASN A 144 1.47 -10.11 18.46
C ASN A 144 1.99 -9.48 17.16
N ILE A 145 1.12 -9.41 16.15
CA ILE A 145 1.48 -8.89 14.82
C ILE A 145 1.97 -7.44 14.86
N SER A 146 1.50 -6.63 15.81
CA SER A 146 1.94 -5.23 15.92
C SER A 146 3.44 -5.08 16.25
N LYS A 147 4.08 -6.16 16.74
CA LYS A 147 5.52 -6.21 17.02
C LYS A 147 6.37 -6.71 15.85
N ILE A 148 5.74 -7.23 14.79
CA ILE A 148 6.44 -7.70 13.60
C ILE A 148 7.04 -6.50 12.87
N LYS A 149 8.26 -6.68 12.36
CA LYS A 149 8.98 -5.67 11.59
C LYS A 149 8.10 -5.16 10.44
N GLU A 150 8.14 -3.85 10.18
CA GLU A 150 7.32 -3.20 9.14
C GLU A 150 5.79 -3.23 9.34
N TYR A 151 5.26 -3.63 10.51
CA TYR A 151 3.81 -3.56 10.77
C TYR A 151 3.22 -2.16 10.54
N HIS A 152 3.94 -1.11 10.93
CA HIS A 152 3.52 0.28 10.73
C HIS A 152 3.33 0.63 9.25
N THR A 153 4.15 0.07 8.36
CA THR A 153 4.02 0.20 6.90
C THR A 153 2.73 -0.48 6.42
N ILE A 154 2.49 -1.72 6.84
CA ILE A 154 1.27 -2.47 6.48
C ILE A 154 0.00 -1.77 6.96
N ASN A 155 0.00 -1.33 8.22
CA ASN A 155 -1.12 -0.62 8.79
C ASN A 155 -1.35 0.72 8.05
N THR A 156 -0.28 1.43 7.67
CA THR A 156 -0.40 2.64 6.85
C THR A 156 -1.02 2.34 5.49
N ILE A 157 -0.60 1.29 4.79
CA ILE A 157 -1.21 0.84 3.52
C ILE A 157 -2.71 0.56 3.71
N ARG A 158 -3.10 -0.13 4.80
CA ARG A 158 -4.51 -0.38 5.14
C ARG A 158 -5.32 0.90 5.26
N PHE A 159 -4.81 1.88 6.02
CA PHE A 159 -5.48 3.16 6.21
C PHE A 159 -5.57 3.97 4.91
N LEU A 160 -4.50 3.99 4.11
CA LEU A 160 -4.50 4.65 2.80
C LEU A 160 -5.50 4.02 1.82
N ASN A 161 -5.61 2.69 1.79
CA ASN A 161 -6.62 1.95 1.01
C ASN A 161 -8.03 2.34 1.46
N ASN A 162 -8.29 2.35 2.77
CA ASN A 162 -9.61 2.69 3.31
C ASN A 162 -9.98 4.15 3.05
N ALA A 163 -9.02 5.07 3.20
CA ALA A 163 -9.21 6.47 2.90
C ALA A 163 -9.62 6.66 1.44
N PHE A 164 -8.94 5.99 0.50
CA PHE A 164 -9.29 6.07 -0.92
C PHE A 164 -10.68 5.47 -1.22
N LYS A 165 -10.98 4.29 -0.68
CA LYS A 165 -12.23 3.56 -0.98
C LYS A 165 -13.48 4.15 -0.36
N HIS A 166 -13.34 4.80 0.80
CA HIS A 166 -14.50 5.16 1.64
C HIS A 166 -14.59 6.65 1.96
N ASN A 167 -13.49 7.39 1.84
CA ASN A 167 -13.41 8.80 2.26
C ASN A 167 -12.76 9.70 1.21
N ASP A 168 -12.78 9.34 -0.08
CA ASP A 168 -12.20 10.13 -1.18
C ASP A 168 -10.74 10.57 -0.95
N GLY A 169 -9.95 9.73 -0.29
CA GLY A 169 -8.55 10.00 0.04
C GLY A 169 -8.35 10.89 1.27
N ILE A 170 -9.38 11.09 2.11
CA ILE A 170 -9.32 11.87 3.34
C ILE A 170 -8.99 10.98 4.54
N LEU A 171 -7.93 11.33 5.28
CA LEU A 171 -7.56 10.73 6.55
C LEU A 171 -8.07 11.56 7.72
N ALA A 172 -8.62 10.88 8.73
CA ALA A 172 -9.11 11.51 9.95
C ALA A 172 -7.95 11.84 10.91
N THR A 173 -8.04 12.98 11.60
CA THR A 173 -7.02 13.48 12.57
C THR A 173 -6.78 12.55 13.76
N ARG A 174 -7.70 11.61 14.02
CA ARG A 174 -7.57 10.59 15.07
C ARG A 174 -6.48 9.54 14.76
N GLU A 175 -6.03 9.42 13.52
CA GLU A 175 -5.06 8.42 13.05
C GLU A 175 -3.60 8.87 13.25
N LYS A 176 -3.27 9.34 14.46
CA LYS A 176 -1.99 10.03 14.75
C LYS A 176 -0.74 9.26 14.34
N ASN A 177 -0.73 7.93 14.47
CA ASN A 177 0.43 7.11 14.12
C ASN A 177 0.62 6.98 12.60
N VAL A 178 -0.48 6.93 11.84
CA VAL A 178 -0.45 6.92 10.37
C VAL A 178 0.04 8.26 9.86
N LEU A 179 -0.53 9.35 10.39
CA LEU A 179 -0.13 10.72 10.02
C LEU A 179 1.37 10.95 10.27
N LYS A 180 1.88 10.56 11.44
CA LYS A 180 3.33 10.62 11.75
C LYS A 180 4.18 9.82 10.78
N THR A 181 3.70 8.63 10.38
CA THR A 181 4.42 7.77 9.44
C THR A 181 4.49 8.42 8.06
N LEU A 182 3.37 8.95 7.56
CA LEU A 182 3.31 9.66 6.27
C LEU A 182 4.19 10.93 6.28
N ASP A 183 4.12 11.74 7.33
CA ASP A 183 4.97 12.92 7.51
C ASP A 183 6.47 12.57 7.52
N SER A 184 6.83 11.41 8.08
CA SER A 184 8.22 10.93 8.12
C SER A 184 8.76 10.48 6.75
N TRP A 185 7.87 10.09 5.84
CA TRP A 185 8.25 9.67 4.49
C TRP A 185 8.41 10.87 3.58
N ASN A 186 7.39 11.73 3.55
CA ASN A 186 7.39 12.98 2.81
C ASN A 186 6.22 13.86 3.27
N ARG A 187 6.52 15.11 3.68
CA ARG A 187 5.49 16.08 4.11
C ARG A 187 4.49 16.42 3.00
N ASP A 188 4.89 16.32 1.74
CA ASP A 188 4.03 16.61 0.58
C ASP A 188 2.97 15.52 0.32
N ILE A 189 3.00 14.41 1.06
CA ILE A 189 1.97 13.36 1.00
C ILE A 189 0.65 13.88 1.59
N LEU A 190 0.69 14.80 2.54
CA LEU A 190 -0.50 15.29 3.23
C LEU A 190 -0.76 16.75 2.88
N ASN A 191 -1.87 16.98 2.16
CA ASN A 191 -2.40 18.32 1.99
C ASN A 191 -3.40 18.60 3.11
N ARG A 192 -3.13 19.65 3.91
CA ARG A 192 -4.07 20.05 4.95
C ARG A 192 -5.15 20.95 4.34
N GLU A 193 -6.36 20.42 4.25
CA GLU A 193 -7.54 21.19 3.91
C GLU A 193 -8.42 21.34 5.15
N ARG A 194 -8.43 22.56 5.72
CA ARG A 194 -9.13 22.87 6.97
C ARG A 194 -8.68 21.97 8.13
N SER A 195 -9.58 21.11 8.64
CA SER A 195 -9.38 20.17 9.74
C SER A 195 -9.13 18.73 9.28
N GLN A 196 -8.94 18.52 7.98
CA GLN A 196 -8.75 17.20 7.38
C GLN A 196 -7.41 17.12 6.64
N TYR A 197 -6.92 15.90 6.48
CA TYR A 197 -5.72 15.61 5.71
C TYR A 197 -6.11 14.87 4.44
N VAL A 198 -5.91 15.50 3.29
CA VAL A 198 -6.12 14.91 1.97
C VAL A 198 -4.80 14.26 1.53
N VAL A 199 -4.87 12.99 1.14
CA VAL A 199 -3.70 12.22 0.73
C VAL A 199 -3.35 12.50 -0.73
N ASN A 200 -2.11 12.89 -0.95
CA ASN A 200 -1.46 12.95 -2.25
C ASN A 200 -0.71 11.63 -2.52
N TYR A 201 -1.41 10.66 -3.08
CA TYR A 201 -0.91 9.34 -3.41
C TYR A 201 0.28 9.39 -4.38
N SER A 202 0.36 10.41 -5.25
CA SER A 202 1.49 10.59 -6.18
C SER A 202 2.84 10.87 -5.50
N LYS A 203 2.83 11.13 -4.19
CA LYS A 203 4.03 11.39 -3.37
C LYS A 203 4.42 10.21 -2.49
N LEU A 204 3.67 9.11 -2.53
CA LEU A 204 3.97 7.94 -1.73
C LEU A 204 5.24 7.23 -2.21
N PRO A 205 6.08 6.72 -1.29
CA PRO A 205 7.29 5.98 -1.65
C PRO A 205 6.93 4.53 -2.01
N ILE A 206 6.39 4.30 -3.21
CA ILE A 206 5.89 2.99 -3.67
C ILE A 206 6.91 1.86 -3.48
N GLN A 207 8.19 2.10 -3.80
CA GLN A 207 9.26 1.14 -3.55
C GLN A 207 9.35 0.73 -2.08
N LYS A 208 9.40 1.71 -1.17
CA LYS A 208 9.48 1.45 0.27
C LYS A 208 8.28 0.66 0.77
N LEU A 209 7.08 0.97 0.27
CA LEU A 209 5.85 0.26 0.62
C LEU A 209 5.92 -1.21 0.19
N ALA A 210 6.27 -1.48 -1.08
CA ALA A 210 6.34 -2.84 -1.61
C ALA A 210 7.42 -3.69 -0.92
N VAL A 211 8.61 -3.12 -0.70
CA VAL A 211 9.70 -3.80 0.02
C VAL A 211 9.35 -4.00 1.50
N GLY A 212 8.63 -3.04 2.11
CA GLY A 212 8.11 -3.16 3.47
C GLY A 212 7.11 -4.31 3.61
N CYS A 213 6.27 -4.53 2.61
CA CYS A 213 5.39 -5.70 2.53
C CYS A 213 6.17 -7.03 2.53
N ASN A 214 7.20 -7.14 1.70
CA ASN A 214 8.07 -8.32 1.68
C ASN A 214 8.73 -8.55 3.05
N SER A 215 9.34 -7.50 3.61
CA SER A 215 10.02 -7.56 4.90
C SER A 215 9.10 -7.97 6.05
N PHE A 216 7.88 -7.42 6.09
CA PHE A 216 6.87 -7.80 7.08
C PHE A 216 6.50 -9.28 6.97
N CYS A 217 6.22 -9.75 5.76
CA CYS A 217 5.86 -11.15 5.54
C CYS A 217 7.00 -12.08 5.95
N LEU A 218 8.23 -11.81 5.55
CA LEU A 218 9.39 -12.62 5.93
C LEU A 218 9.57 -12.69 7.45
N ASP A 219 9.49 -11.56 8.15
CA ASP A 219 9.62 -11.51 9.60
C ASP A 219 8.48 -12.24 10.32
N LEU A 220 7.24 -12.09 9.82
CA LEU A 220 6.09 -12.86 10.31
C LEU A 220 6.33 -14.37 10.15
N LEU A 221 6.80 -14.80 8.99
CA LEU A 221 7.01 -16.22 8.67
C LEU A 221 8.15 -16.83 9.47
N ASN A 222 9.23 -16.09 9.70
CA ASN A 222 10.29 -16.47 10.62
C ASN A 222 9.76 -16.61 12.06
N THR A 223 8.94 -15.65 12.51
CA THR A 223 8.32 -15.69 13.84
C THR A 223 7.40 -16.89 14.01
N ILE A 224 6.58 -17.19 12.99
CA ILE A 224 5.72 -18.38 12.96
C ILE A 224 6.58 -19.65 13.04
N SER A 225 7.65 -19.73 12.24
CA SER A 225 8.57 -20.86 12.25
C SER A 225 9.15 -21.13 13.64
N GLU A 226 9.65 -20.11 14.32
CA GLU A 226 10.19 -20.27 15.68
C GLU A 226 9.12 -20.70 16.68
N LYS A 227 7.92 -20.11 16.61
CA LYS A 227 6.79 -20.52 17.47
C LYS A 227 6.37 -21.97 17.26
N LEU A 228 6.36 -22.44 16.01
CA LEU A 228 6.01 -23.81 15.71
C LEU A 228 7.07 -24.81 16.21
N LYS A 229 8.35 -24.44 16.22
CA LYS A 229 9.41 -25.25 16.83
C LYS A 229 9.22 -25.37 18.35
N GLU A 230 8.85 -24.28 19.02
CA GLU A 230 8.54 -24.28 20.46
C GLU A 230 7.38 -25.24 20.77
N PHE A 231 6.28 -25.18 20.03
CA PHE A 231 5.14 -26.09 20.21
C PHE A 231 5.53 -27.56 20.07
N ILE A 232 6.27 -27.92 19.02
CA ILE A 232 6.72 -29.30 18.79
C ILE A 232 7.63 -29.79 19.93
N ALA A 233 8.50 -28.92 20.44
CA ALA A 233 9.40 -29.25 21.53
C ALA A 233 8.67 -29.44 22.87
N GLU A 234 7.59 -28.70 23.11
CA GLU A 234 6.72 -28.86 24.30
C GLU A 234 5.91 -30.16 24.24
N ASP A 235 5.29 -30.47 23.10
CA ASP A 235 4.53 -31.72 22.91
C ASP A 235 5.43 -32.95 23.10
N SER A 236 6.65 -32.92 22.56
CA SER A 236 7.64 -34.02 22.70
C SER A 236 8.12 -34.23 24.15
N LYS A 237 7.99 -33.23 25.03
CA LYS A 237 8.30 -33.36 26.46
C LYS A 237 7.12 -33.94 27.22
N ASN A 238 5.89 -33.56 26.87
CA ASN A 238 4.68 -34.08 27.50
C ASN A 238 4.45 -35.57 27.19
N GLU A 239 4.84 -36.07 26.01
CA GLU A 239 4.76 -37.51 25.66
C GLU A 239 5.77 -38.41 26.41
N LYS A 240 6.77 -37.83 27.09
CA LYS A 240 7.80 -38.57 27.85
C LYS A 240 7.54 -38.63 29.37
N THR A 241 6.40 -38.11 29.82
CA THR A 241 5.98 -38.10 31.23
C THR A 241 4.79 -39.02 31.41
#